data_AF-A0A1A9ALM9-F1
#
_entry.id   AF-A0A1A9ALM9-F1
#
_cell.length_a   1.000
_cell.length_b   1.000
_cell.length_c   1.000
_cell.angle_alpha   90.00
_cell.angle_beta   90.00
_cell.angle_gamma   90.00
#
_symmetry.space_group_name_H-M   'P 1'
#
loop_
_entity.id
_entity.type
_entity.pdbx_description
1 polymer ?
#
loop_
_entity_poly.entity_id
_entity_poly.type
_entity_poly.pdbx_seq_one_letter_code
_entity_poly.pdbx_strand_id
1 'polypeptide(L)'
;MEDLAERKTITYDMVDMLYLNSTNMGIAEAFTQKTPNPQFKPTCDSLFTNHHNSNLNFNSICITLLSYFQLCKVTRSSSNPDSYCGYANYWLNGKLRKENGKSDKDTSIFFEIFSGSSNKDSGSSECKRYIYNLGDETYKKMNILFTYYNHYSNFLLHRYTKSDLSCTYAEECAKIYKENILNCSNFEDEFCAKLKGFRDKLMQYLESLKICSDTQGIISSIDKTIAESSPQNPGEISSQATTISATSFGTAMGVSLLSLFLYKVTPIGSWLSPRIGNLKKKTLNIGYNEENESLFQYSESAESNYTNGDYNIAYNIVGNS
;
A
#
# COMPACT_ATOMS: atom_id res chain seq x y z
N MET A 1 -3.08 25.02 -26.05
CA MET A 1 -3.37 23.58 -26.16
C MET A 1 -2.47 22.92 -25.12
N GLU A 2 -2.98 22.83 -23.90
CA GLU A 2 -2.23 22.28 -22.77
C GLU A 2 -2.19 20.76 -22.97
N ASP A 3 -0.97 20.22 -22.98
CA ASP A 3 -0.70 18.80 -23.22
C ASP A 3 -1.51 17.97 -22.21
N LEU A 4 -2.42 17.12 -22.71
CA LEU A 4 -3.16 16.15 -21.90
C LEU A 4 -2.16 15.11 -21.41
N ALA A 5 -1.39 15.47 -20.37
CA ALA A 5 -0.41 14.58 -19.78
C ALA A 5 -1.09 13.26 -19.44
N GLU A 6 -0.59 12.18 -20.05
CA GLU A 6 -1.19 10.84 -19.95
C GLU A 6 -1.43 10.46 -18.48
N ARG A 7 -2.65 9.99 -18.16
CA ARG A 7 -2.97 9.55 -16.79
C ARG A 7 -1.99 8.45 -16.36
N LYS A 8 -1.59 8.49 -15.09
CA LYS A 8 -0.72 7.48 -14.52
C LYS A 8 -1.57 6.36 -13.92
N THR A 9 -1.51 5.20 -14.54
CA THR A 9 -2.30 4.03 -14.14
C THR A 9 -1.78 3.43 -12.84
N ILE A 10 -2.71 3.10 -11.95
CA ILE A 10 -2.47 2.33 -10.73
C ILE A 10 -2.97 0.90 -10.95
N THR A 11 -2.11 -0.06 -10.67
CA THR A 11 -2.31 -1.48 -10.96
C THR A 11 -2.27 -2.33 -9.69
N TYR A 12 -2.79 -3.55 -9.75
CA TYR A 12 -2.91 -4.43 -8.57
C TYR A 12 -1.55 -4.82 -7.99
N ASP A 13 -0.51 -4.93 -8.83
CA ASP A 13 0.85 -5.22 -8.41
C ASP A 13 1.47 -4.14 -7.52
N MET A 14 0.93 -2.92 -7.49
CA MET A 14 1.43 -1.82 -6.66
C MET A 14 0.93 -1.87 -5.21
N VAL A 15 -0.08 -2.67 -4.85
CA VAL A 15 -0.78 -2.60 -3.55
C VAL A 15 0.13 -2.56 -2.33
N ASP A 16 1.15 -3.42 -2.28
CA ASP A 16 2.10 -3.48 -1.16
C ASP A 16 2.98 -2.24 -1.04
N MET A 17 3.35 -1.65 -2.18
CA MET A 17 4.07 -0.37 -2.24
C MET A 17 3.16 0.79 -1.81
N LEU A 18 1.94 0.86 -2.32
CA LEU A 18 0.98 1.91 -2.00
C LEU A 18 0.64 1.91 -0.50
N TYR A 19 0.42 0.72 0.08
CA TYR A 19 0.00 0.56 1.48
C TYR A 19 0.98 1.17 2.50
N LEU A 20 2.25 1.33 2.13
CA LEU A 20 3.25 2.00 2.98
C LEU A 20 2.86 3.45 3.36
N ASN A 21 1.98 4.08 2.58
CA ASN A 21 1.53 5.44 2.84
C ASN A 21 0.26 5.52 3.69
N SER A 22 -0.32 4.39 4.11
CA SER A 22 -1.53 4.33 4.93
C SER A 22 -1.40 5.10 6.24
N THR A 23 -0.23 5.04 6.88
CA THR A 23 0.03 5.77 8.12
C THR A 23 0.00 7.29 7.91
N ASN A 24 0.59 7.79 6.83
CA ASN A 24 0.56 9.23 6.53
C ASN A 24 -0.87 9.71 6.26
N MET A 25 -1.65 8.92 5.53
CA MET A 25 -3.04 9.24 5.28
C MET A 25 -3.86 9.27 6.57
N GLY A 26 -3.67 8.29 7.46
CA GLY A 26 -4.33 8.28 8.77
C GLY A 26 -3.96 9.50 9.63
N ILE A 27 -2.72 9.97 9.56
CA ILE A 27 -2.30 11.22 10.23
C ILE A 27 -3.02 12.42 9.62
N ALA A 28 -3.10 12.51 8.28
CA ALA A 28 -3.79 13.60 7.59
C ALA A 28 -5.30 13.63 7.90
N GLU A 29 -5.93 12.45 7.98
CA GLU A 29 -7.34 12.31 8.39
C GLU A 29 -7.56 12.79 9.82
N ALA A 30 -6.73 12.31 10.76
CA ALA A 30 -6.82 12.70 12.16
C ALA A 30 -6.61 14.21 12.35
N PHE A 31 -5.67 14.80 11.60
CA PHE A 31 -5.44 16.25 11.63
C PHE A 31 -6.67 17.02 11.14
N THR A 32 -7.22 16.64 9.98
CA THR A 32 -8.38 17.31 9.38
C THR A 32 -9.63 17.24 10.27
N GLN A 33 -9.82 16.14 11.00
CA GLN A 33 -10.91 15.98 11.96
C GLN A 33 -10.78 16.86 13.20
N LYS A 34 -9.56 17.06 13.72
CA LYS A 34 -9.31 17.85 14.93
C LYS A 34 -9.33 19.34 14.66
N THR A 35 -8.68 19.78 13.58
CA THR A 35 -8.64 21.19 13.18
C THR A 35 -8.40 21.23 11.67
N PRO A 36 -9.39 21.65 10.87
CA PRO A 36 -9.20 21.78 9.43
C PRO A 36 -8.00 22.70 9.17
N ASN A 37 -7.01 22.22 8.40
CA ASN A 37 -5.80 23.00 8.16
C ASN A 37 -6.19 24.39 7.60
N PRO A 38 -5.94 25.50 8.32
CA PRO A 38 -6.29 26.83 7.83
C PRO A 38 -5.55 27.17 6.53
N GLN A 39 -4.43 26.50 6.24
CA GLN A 39 -3.69 26.64 4.98
C GLN A 39 -4.47 26.15 3.76
N PHE A 40 -5.11 24.98 3.83
CA PHE A 40 -5.75 24.33 2.68
C PHE A 40 -7.23 24.64 2.55
N LYS A 41 -7.86 25.12 3.64
CA LYS A 41 -9.27 25.47 3.65
C LYS A 41 -9.64 26.48 2.56
N PRO A 42 -8.94 27.62 2.36
CA PRO A 42 -9.28 28.57 1.31
C PRO A 42 -9.20 27.96 -0.10
N THR A 43 -8.15 27.17 -0.36
CA THR A 43 -7.97 26.47 -1.64
C THR A 43 -9.13 25.51 -1.91
N CYS A 44 -9.50 24.68 -0.94
CA CYS A 44 -10.61 23.73 -1.10
C CYS A 44 -11.97 24.42 -1.19
N ASP A 45 -12.23 25.44 -0.35
CA ASP A 45 -13.45 26.23 -0.43
C ASP A 45 -13.60 26.86 -1.82
N SER A 46 -12.52 27.41 -2.39
CA SER A 46 -12.49 27.99 -3.74
C SER A 46 -12.74 26.94 -4.83
N LEU A 47 -12.19 25.73 -4.70
CA LEU A 47 -12.38 24.66 -5.69
C LEU A 47 -13.83 24.21 -5.80
N PHE A 48 -14.54 24.16 -4.67
CA PHE A 48 -15.89 23.61 -4.60
C PHE A 48 -16.97 24.68 -4.38
N THR A 49 -16.65 25.98 -4.52
CA THR A 49 -17.58 27.11 -4.29
C THR A 49 -18.88 26.99 -5.10
N ASN A 50 -18.82 26.58 -6.37
CA ASN A 50 -20.04 26.48 -7.20
C ASN A 50 -20.83 25.19 -6.97
N HIS A 51 -20.38 24.34 -6.04
CA HIS A 51 -20.87 23.00 -5.82
C HIS A 51 -21.36 22.81 -4.37
N HIS A 52 -21.83 23.89 -3.73
CA HIS A 52 -22.38 23.88 -2.36
C HIS A 52 -23.51 22.85 -2.12
N ASN A 53 -24.15 22.33 -3.17
CA ASN A 53 -25.19 21.29 -3.09
C ASN A 53 -24.66 19.84 -3.20
N SER A 54 -23.39 19.63 -3.57
CA SER A 54 -22.77 18.30 -3.53
C SER A 54 -22.03 18.13 -2.20
N ASN A 55 -22.49 17.14 -1.43
CA ASN A 55 -21.90 16.54 -0.24
C ASN A 55 -20.99 17.43 0.64
N LEU A 56 -21.43 17.72 1.88
CA LEU A 56 -20.69 18.44 2.93
C LEU A 56 -19.25 17.91 3.17
N ASN A 57 -18.95 16.70 2.69
CA ASN A 57 -17.67 16.04 2.83
C ASN A 57 -16.61 16.41 1.76
N PHE A 58 -16.92 17.16 0.70
CA PHE A 58 -15.93 17.45 -0.35
C PHE A 58 -14.77 18.31 0.16
N ASN A 59 -15.06 19.36 0.95
CA ASN A 59 -14.01 20.21 1.49
C ASN A 59 -13.11 19.46 2.48
N SER A 60 -13.67 18.62 3.35
CA SER A 60 -12.88 17.78 4.27
C SER A 60 -12.01 16.76 3.53
N ILE A 61 -12.55 16.11 2.48
CA ILE A 61 -11.77 15.19 1.63
C ILE A 61 -10.62 15.94 0.95
N CYS A 62 -10.89 17.11 0.38
CA CYS A 62 -9.87 17.96 -0.25
C CYS A 62 -8.77 18.39 0.73
N ILE A 63 -9.15 18.89 1.91
CA ILE A 63 -8.20 19.32 2.95
C ILE A 63 -7.34 18.14 3.41
N THR A 64 -7.94 16.96 3.59
CA THR A 64 -7.21 15.73 3.96
C THR A 64 -6.20 15.37 2.89
N LEU A 65 -6.59 15.41 1.62
CA LEU A 65 -5.74 15.05 0.49
C LEU A 65 -4.55 16.01 0.34
N LEU A 66 -4.78 17.31 0.46
CA LEU A 66 -3.69 18.31 0.44
C LEU A 66 -2.77 18.18 1.65
N SER A 67 -3.31 17.93 2.84
CA SER A 67 -2.53 17.67 4.06
C SER A 67 -1.67 16.42 3.93
N TYR A 68 -2.21 15.36 3.32
CA TYR A 68 -1.47 14.14 3.03
C TYR A 68 -0.31 14.38 2.06
N PHE A 69 -0.52 15.12 0.97
CA PHE A 69 0.55 15.45 0.03
C PHE A 69 1.65 16.27 0.68
N GLN A 70 1.30 17.25 1.52
CA GLN A 70 2.26 18.03 2.30
C GLN A 70 3.07 17.13 3.24
N LEU A 71 2.41 16.21 3.95
CA LEU A 71 3.08 15.29 4.88
C LEU A 71 4.04 14.33 4.15
N CYS A 72 3.65 13.80 2.99
CA CYS A 72 4.48 12.89 2.21
C CYS A 72 5.78 13.57 1.75
N LYS A 73 5.73 14.87 1.43
CA LYS A 73 6.90 15.67 1.10
C LYS A 73 7.85 15.88 2.27
N VAL A 74 7.32 16.34 3.40
CA VAL A 74 8.12 16.65 4.59
C VAL A 74 8.80 15.39 5.13
N THR A 75 8.07 14.28 5.19
CA THR A 75 8.59 13.03 5.76
C THR A 75 9.58 12.29 4.85
N ARG A 76 9.72 12.70 3.57
CA ARG A 76 10.42 11.96 2.50
C ARG A 76 10.06 10.46 2.51
N SER A 77 8.88 10.13 3.01
CA SER A 77 8.54 8.75 3.37
C SER A 77 8.31 7.88 2.15
N SER A 78 7.99 8.54 1.03
CA SER A 78 8.02 8.02 -0.32
C SER A 78 8.47 9.14 -1.28
N SER A 79 9.74 9.13 -1.72
CA SER A 79 10.18 10.03 -2.80
C SER A 79 9.62 9.62 -4.17
N ASN A 80 8.86 8.52 -4.24
CA ASN A 80 8.27 8.03 -5.47
C ASN A 80 6.80 8.50 -5.59
N PRO A 81 6.47 9.38 -6.56
CA PRO A 81 5.10 9.79 -6.86
C PRO A 81 4.14 8.62 -7.10
N ASP A 82 4.60 7.54 -7.74
CA ASP A 82 3.76 6.35 -8.00
C ASP A 82 3.19 5.76 -6.70
N SER A 83 3.92 5.89 -5.59
CA SER A 83 3.55 5.31 -4.30
C SER A 83 2.53 6.18 -3.55
N TYR A 84 2.85 7.44 -3.26
CA TYR A 84 1.93 8.28 -2.47
C TYR A 84 0.77 8.82 -3.31
N CYS A 85 0.99 9.21 -4.57
CA CYS A 85 -0.12 9.62 -5.43
C CYS A 85 -1.04 8.43 -5.76
N GLY A 86 -0.46 7.25 -5.97
CA GLY A 86 -1.22 6.01 -6.18
C GLY A 86 -2.08 5.66 -4.96
N TYR A 87 -1.52 5.75 -3.75
CA TYR A 87 -2.27 5.49 -2.53
C TYR A 87 -3.38 6.54 -2.30
N ALA A 88 -3.08 7.82 -2.56
CA ALA A 88 -4.06 8.89 -2.50
C ALA A 88 -5.27 8.64 -3.41
N ASN A 89 -5.05 8.17 -4.63
CA ASN A 89 -6.13 7.82 -5.53
C ASN A 89 -7.00 6.67 -4.99
N TYR A 90 -6.37 5.61 -4.48
CA TYR A 90 -7.09 4.48 -3.88
C TYR A 90 -7.95 4.93 -2.69
N TRP A 91 -7.35 5.67 -1.76
CA TRP A 91 -8.06 6.23 -0.60
C TRP A 91 -9.22 7.13 -1.03
N LEU A 92 -8.99 8.00 -2.01
CA LEU A 92 -10.01 8.93 -2.51
C LEU A 92 -11.19 8.20 -3.15
N ASN A 93 -10.92 7.17 -3.96
CA ASN A 93 -11.97 6.31 -4.49
C ASN A 93 -12.79 5.69 -3.35
N GLY A 94 -12.16 5.24 -2.27
CA GLY A 94 -12.88 4.69 -1.12
C GLY A 94 -13.72 5.71 -0.35
N LYS A 95 -13.28 6.97 -0.27
CA LYS A 95 -14.04 8.03 0.43
C LYS A 95 -15.23 8.58 -0.33
N LEU A 96 -15.16 8.60 -1.65
CA LEU A 96 -16.21 9.18 -2.49
C LEU A 96 -17.31 8.17 -2.85
N ARG A 97 -17.01 6.87 -2.81
CA ARG A 97 -17.97 5.81 -3.14
C ARG A 97 -18.97 5.59 -2.02
N LYS A 98 -20.14 5.06 -2.39
CA LYS A 98 -21.14 4.56 -1.45
C LYS A 98 -20.61 3.32 -0.72
N GLU A 99 -21.27 2.93 0.37
CA GLU A 99 -20.90 1.73 1.16
C GLU A 99 -20.80 0.45 0.32
N ASN A 100 -21.60 0.32 -0.75
CA ASN A 100 -21.54 -0.81 -1.68
C ASN A 100 -20.40 -0.73 -2.72
N GLY A 101 -19.50 0.27 -2.60
CA GLY A 101 -18.37 0.49 -3.50
C GLY A 101 -18.71 1.13 -4.85
N LYS A 102 -19.98 1.50 -5.10
CA LYS A 102 -20.38 2.10 -6.37
C LYS A 102 -20.06 3.59 -6.42
N SER A 103 -19.57 4.02 -7.58
CA SER A 103 -19.43 5.43 -7.90
C SER A 103 -20.78 6.02 -8.31
N ASP A 104 -20.95 7.32 -8.09
CA ASP A 104 -22.12 8.08 -8.50
C ASP A 104 -21.73 9.41 -9.15
N LYS A 105 -22.73 10.26 -9.37
CA LYS A 105 -22.55 11.57 -9.99
C LYS A 105 -21.61 12.45 -9.15
N ASP A 106 -21.78 12.46 -7.83
CA ASP A 106 -20.97 13.24 -6.92
C ASP A 106 -19.51 12.76 -6.93
N THR A 107 -19.30 11.44 -6.96
CA THR A 107 -17.96 10.84 -7.14
C THR A 107 -17.27 11.40 -8.39
N SER A 108 -17.99 11.42 -9.51
CA SER A 108 -17.44 11.87 -10.81
C SER A 108 -17.13 13.36 -10.80
N ILE A 109 -18.03 14.18 -10.25
CA ILE A 109 -17.86 15.63 -10.09
C ILE A 109 -16.59 15.94 -9.30
N PHE A 110 -16.34 15.24 -8.18
CA PHE A 110 -15.14 15.48 -7.38
C PHE A 110 -13.86 15.24 -8.19
N PHE A 111 -13.76 14.09 -8.89
CA PHE A 111 -12.57 13.76 -9.67
C PHE A 111 -12.33 14.78 -10.79
N GLU A 112 -13.37 15.22 -11.48
CA GLU A 112 -13.27 16.23 -12.54
C GLU A 112 -12.75 17.57 -11.99
N ILE A 113 -13.34 18.08 -10.91
CA ILE A 113 -12.94 19.36 -10.30
C ILE A 113 -11.50 19.29 -9.78
N PHE A 114 -11.18 18.24 -9.00
CA PHE A 114 -9.88 18.16 -8.35
C PHE A 114 -8.75 17.98 -9.37
N SER A 115 -8.93 17.08 -10.35
CA SER A 115 -7.91 16.81 -11.39
C SER A 115 -7.78 17.95 -12.40
N GLY A 116 -8.87 18.66 -12.73
CA GLY A 116 -8.88 19.80 -13.64
C GLY A 116 -8.40 21.11 -13.03
N SER A 117 -8.15 21.16 -11.71
CA SER A 117 -7.72 22.38 -11.04
C SER A 117 -6.31 22.82 -11.44
N SER A 118 -6.09 24.12 -11.65
CA SER A 118 -4.76 24.69 -11.93
C SER A 118 -3.89 24.92 -10.68
N ASN A 119 -4.28 24.35 -9.53
CA ASN A 119 -3.63 24.62 -8.25
C ASN A 119 -2.13 24.30 -8.30
N LYS A 120 -1.33 25.33 -7.98
CA LYS A 120 0.14 25.29 -7.97
C LYS A 120 0.72 24.81 -6.63
N ASP A 121 -0.13 24.47 -5.65
CA ASP A 121 0.32 23.92 -4.38
C ASP A 121 1.17 22.70 -4.65
N SER A 122 2.43 22.82 -4.26
CA SER A 122 3.57 22.22 -4.95
C SER A 122 3.59 20.69 -4.95
N GLY A 123 2.70 20.03 -4.19
CA GLY A 123 2.58 18.56 -4.12
C GLY A 123 1.30 17.99 -4.73
N SER A 124 0.29 18.82 -4.93
CA SER A 124 -0.92 18.41 -5.66
C SER A 124 -0.64 18.25 -7.15
N SER A 125 0.27 19.06 -7.70
CA SER A 125 0.51 19.18 -9.14
C SER A 125 0.97 17.88 -9.80
N GLU A 126 1.88 17.13 -9.18
CA GLU A 126 2.36 15.85 -9.72
C GLU A 126 1.35 14.71 -9.54
N CYS A 127 0.60 14.73 -8.43
CA CYS A 127 -0.42 13.70 -8.17
C CYS A 127 -1.66 13.84 -9.05
N LYS A 128 -1.92 14.99 -9.69
CA LYS A 128 -3.08 15.18 -10.58
C LYS A 128 -3.26 14.07 -11.60
N ARG A 129 -2.16 13.59 -12.20
CA ARG A 129 -2.18 12.51 -13.20
C ARG A 129 -2.64 11.16 -12.64
N TYR A 130 -2.58 10.97 -11.32
CA TYR A 130 -3.00 9.78 -10.62
C TYR A 130 -4.43 9.90 -10.08
N ILE A 131 -5.03 11.09 -10.01
CA ILE A 131 -6.36 11.29 -9.39
C ILE A 131 -7.47 11.12 -10.44
N TYR A 132 -8.13 9.97 -10.41
CA TYR A 132 -9.22 9.59 -11.30
C TYR A 132 -10.08 8.48 -10.68
N ASN A 133 -11.34 8.38 -11.13
CA ASN A 133 -12.22 7.28 -10.74
C ASN A 133 -11.70 5.96 -11.32
N LEU A 134 -11.38 4.97 -10.46
CA LEU A 134 -10.84 3.67 -10.86
C LEU A 134 -11.84 2.79 -11.63
N GLY A 135 -13.13 3.11 -11.56
CA GLY A 135 -14.22 2.20 -11.94
C GLY A 135 -14.57 1.22 -10.81
N ASP A 136 -15.83 0.81 -10.77
CA ASP A 136 -16.40 0.05 -9.66
C ASP A 136 -15.73 -1.33 -9.48
N GLU A 137 -15.55 -2.08 -10.57
CA GLU A 137 -14.92 -3.40 -10.54
C GLU A 137 -13.44 -3.32 -10.13
N THR A 138 -12.69 -2.38 -10.72
CA THR A 138 -11.27 -2.17 -10.40
C THR A 138 -11.10 -1.81 -8.94
N TYR A 139 -11.86 -0.84 -8.44
CA TYR A 139 -11.81 -0.42 -7.04
C TYR A 139 -12.17 -1.58 -6.10
N LYS A 140 -13.21 -2.35 -6.41
CA LYS A 140 -13.63 -3.50 -5.58
C LYS A 140 -12.50 -4.52 -5.43
N LYS A 141 -11.88 -4.93 -6.54
CA LYS A 141 -10.72 -5.84 -6.54
C LYS A 141 -9.52 -5.24 -5.78
N MET A 142 -9.24 -3.95 -6.00
CA MET A 142 -8.16 -3.24 -5.30
C MET A 142 -8.39 -3.22 -3.79
N ASN A 143 -9.62 -2.91 -3.35
CA ASN A 143 -10.00 -2.88 -1.94
C ASN A 143 -9.87 -4.25 -1.27
N ILE A 144 -10.18 -5.34 -1.96
CA ILE A 144 -9.93 -6.72 -1.48
C ILE A 144 -8.44 -6.93 -1.21
N LEU A 145 -7.57 -6.55 -2.16
CA LEU A 145 -6.11 -6.70 -2.00
C LEU A 145 -5.55 -5.82 -0.88
N PHE A 146 -6.01 -4.58 -0.75
CA PHE A 146 -5.60 -3.71 0.36
C PHE A 146 -6.07 -4.24 1.72
N THR A 147 -7.28 -4.78 1.80
CA THR A 147 -7.81 -5.40 3.02
C THR A 147 -6.96 -6.62 3.40
N TYR A 148 -6.68 -7.49 2.43
CA TYR A 148 -5.77 -8.63 2.63
C TYR A 148 -4.42 -8.14 3.16
N TYR A 149 -3.82 -7.15 2.49
CA TYR A 149 -2.48 -6.68 2.85
C TYR A 149 -2.44 -6.00 4.23
N ASN A 150 -3.53 -5.35 4.65
CA ASN A 150 -3.67 -4.84 6.01
C ASN A 150 -3.61 -5.95 7.06
N HIS A 151 -4.38 -7.04 6.88
CA HIS A 151 -4.31 -8.18 7.79
C HIS A 151 -2.92 -8.82 7.75
N TYR A 152 -2.35 -9.03 6.57
CA TYR A 152 -0.99 -9.55 6.40
C TYR A 152 0.04 -8.68 7.12
N SER A 153 -0.02 -7.36 6.99
CA SER A 153 0.87 -6.43 7.69
C SER A 153 0.74 -6.57 9.21
N ASN A 154 -0.47 -6.73 9.75
CA ASN A 154 -0.69 -6.93 11.18
C ASN A 154 -0.17 -8.29 11.66
N PHE A 155 -0.32 -9.35 10.87
CA PHE A 155 0.35 -10.62 11.11
C PHE A 155 1.87 -10.41 11.22
N LEU A 156 2.49 -9.72 10.26
CA LEU A 156 3.94 -9.48 10.26
C LEU A 156 4.40 -8.70 11.50
N LEU A 157 3.59 -7.75 11.99
CA LEU A 157 3.89 -6.96 13.18
C LEU A 157 3.88 -7.80 14.47
N HIS A 158 3.03 -8.82 14.54
CA HIS A 158 2.75 -9.56 15.77
C HIS A 158 3.36 -10.97 15.81
N ARG A 159 3.83 -11.50 14.68
CA ARG A 159 4.30 -12.90 14.51
C ARG A 159 5.34 -13.40 15.51
N TYR A 160 6.15 -12.51 16.11
CA TYR A 160 7.18 -12.89 17.08
C TYR A 160 6.80 -12.63 18.54
N THR A 161 5.73 -11.88 18.78
CA THR A 161 5.41 -11.36 20.14
C THR A 161 4.03 -11.75 20.64
N LYS A 162 3.08 -11.99 19.74
CA LYS A 162 1.69 -12.30 20.08
C LYS A 162 1.18 -13.34 19.08
N SER A 163 1.55 -14.60 19.32
CA SER A 163 1.26 -15.71 18.39
C SER A 163 -0.22 -15.79 18.05
N ASP A 164 -1.09 -15.84 19.05
CA ASP A 164 -2.54 -15.96 18.86
C ASP A 164 -3.10 -14.81 18.02
N LEU A 165 -2.76 -13.56 18.37
CA LEU A 165 -3.19 -12.38 17.61
C LEU A 165 -2.68 -12.40 16.17
N SER A 166 -1.43 -12.82 15.96
CA SER A 166 -0.88 -12.96 14.60
C SER A 166 -1.65 -14.02 13.80
N CYS A 167 -2.01 -15.14 14.41
CA CYS A 167 -2.78 -16.18 13.75
C CYS A 167 -4.20 -15.72 13.41
N THR A 168 -4.86 -14.92 14.26
CA THR A 168 -6.14 -14.28 13.91
C THR A 168 -6.02 -13.43 12.63
N TYR A 169 -4.94 -12.65 12.48
CA TYR A 169 -4.72 -11.91 11.24
C TYR A 169 -4.41 -12.81 10.04
N ALA A 170 -3.69 -13.91 10.23
CA ALA A 170 -3.44 -14.89 9.17
C ALA A 170 -4.72 -15.62 8.74
N GLU A 171 -5.63 -15.90 9.67
CA GLU A 171 -6.96 -16.49 9.38
C GLU A 171 -7.82 -15.54 8.54
N GLU A 172 -7.85 -14.24 8.86
CA GLU A 172 -8.56 -13.24 8.03
C GLU A 172 -7.99 -13.18 6.61
N CYS A 173 -6.67 -13.31 6.45
CA CYS A 173 -6.05 -13.44 5.13
C CYS A 173 -6.55 -14.69 4.39
N ALA A 174 -6.56 -15.85 5.06
CA ALA A 174 -7.02 -17.11 4.47
C ALA A 174 -8.50 -17.05 4.08
N LYS A 175 -9.34 -16.37 4.86
CA LYS A 175 -10.75 -16.12 4.55
C LYS A 175 -10.91 -15.29 3.28
N ILE A 176 -10.20 -14.15 3.19
CA ILE A 176 -10.24 -13.30 1.99
C ILE A 176 -9.76 -14.08 0.76
N TYR A 177 -8.70 -14.88 0.91
CA TYR A 177 -8.22 -15.73 -0.17
C TYR A 177 -9.31 -16.70 -0.64
N LYS A 178 -9.93 -17.45 0.28
CA LYS A 178 -11.01 -18.40 -0.02
C LYS A 178 -12.18 -17.76 -0.77
N GLU A 179 -12.65 -16.63 -0.29
CA GLU A 179 -13.85 -15.96 -0.82
C GLU A 179 -13.66 -15.44 -2.25
N ASN A 180 -12.42 -15.17 -2.66
CA ASN A 180 -12.14 -14.48 -3.91
C ASN A 180 -11.43 -15.35 -4.95
N ILE A 181 -10.58 -16.30 -4.54
CA ILE A 181 -9.76 -17.09 -5.46
C ILE A 181 -10.58 -18.07 -6.30
N LEU A 182 -11.77 -18.49 -5.85
CA LEU A 182 -12.64 -19.40 -6.61
C LEU A 182 -13.16 -18.78 -7.91
N ASN A 183 -13.21 -17.43 -7.98
CA ASN A 183 -13.62 -16.71 -9.19
C ASN A 183 -12.47 -16.49 -10.17
N CYS A 184 -11.27 -16.98 -9.85
CA CYS A 184 -10.10 -16.89 -10.73
C CYS A 184 -10.12 -18.04 -11.74
N SER A 185 -10.92 -17.90 -12.80
CA SER A 185 -11.07 -18.94 -13.83
C SER A 185 -9.80 -19.13 -14.68
N ASN A 186 -9.00 -18.07 -14.88
CA ASN A 186 -7.67 -18.10 -15.50
C ASN A 186 -6.71 -17.25 -14.67
N PHE A 187 -5.54 -17.80 -14.31
CA PHE A 187 -4.50 -17.11 -13.52
C PHE A 187 -3.78 -15.97 -14.28
N GLU A 188 -4.29 -15.58 -15.46
CA GLU A 188 -3.85 -14.41 -16.23
C GLU A 188 -4.49 -13.11 -15.74
N ASP A 189 -5.54 -13.17 -14.90
CA ASP A 189 -6.10 -11.98 -14.26
C ASP A 189 -5.10 -11.42 -13.23
N GLU A 190 -4.68 -10.17 -13.43
CA GLU A 190 -3.67 -9.49 -12.58
C GLU A 190 -4.06 -9.48 -11.09
N PHE A 191 -5.36 -9.36 -10.79
CA PHE A 191 -5.85 -9.42 -9.41
C PHE A 191 -5.65 -10.80 -8.81
N CYS A 192 -6.02 -11.86 -9.55
CA CYS A 192 -5.81 -13.24 -9.13
C CYS A 192 -4.32 -13.56 -8.93
N ALA A 193 -3.45 -13.11 -9.83
CA ALA A 193 -2.01 -13.27 -9.71
C ALA A 193 -1.48 -12.57 -8.45
N LYS A 194 -1.90 -11.33 -8.18
CA LYS A 194 -1.48 -10.60 -6.98
C LYS A 194 -2.00 -11.24 -5.69
N LEU A 195 -3.26 -11.67 -5.66
CA LEU A 195 -3.88 -12.32 -4.51
C LEU A 195 -3.14 -13.62 -4.18
N LYS A 196 -2.84 -14.44 -5.19
CA LYS A 196 -2.02 -15.66 -5.02
C LYS A 196 -0.62 -15.34 -4.50
N GLY A 197 0.04 -14.33 -5.06
CA GLY A 197 1.36 -13.90 -4.59
C GLY A 197 1.36 -13.43 -3.12
N PHE A 198 0.30 -12.77 -2.67
CA PHE A 198 0.14 -12.42 -1.25
C PHE A 198 -0.10 -13.64 -0.35
N ARG A 199 -0.88 -14.61 -0.84
CA ARG A 199 -1.05 -15.90 -0.17
C ARG A 199 0.28 -16.63 -0.04
N ASP A 200 1.07 -16.71 -1.11
CA ASP A 200 2.36 -17.42 -1.12
C ASP A 200 3.35 -16.81 -0.11
N LYS A 201 3.42 -15.48 -0.05
CA LYS A 201 4.20 -14.74 0.96
C LYS A 201 3.76 -15.10 2.39
N LEU A 202 2.45 -15.14 2.66
CA LEU A 202 1.93 -15.54 3.96
C LEU A 202 2.33 -16.98 4.30
N MET A 203 2.07 -17.92 3.39
CA MET A 203 2.36 -19.34 3.59
C MET A 203 3.84 -19.58 3.92
N GLN A 204 4.75 -18.90 3.20
CA GLN A 204 6.19 -18.96 3.48
C GLN A 204 6.52 -18.58 4.93
N TYR A 205 5.87 -17.54 5.48
CA TYR A 205 6.07 -17.15 6.87
C TYR A 205 5.48 -18.17 7.85
N LEU A 206 4.29 -18.69 7.57
CA LEU A 206 3.64 -19.70 8.44
C LEU A 206 4.49 -20.96 8.55
N GLU A 207 5.00 -21.45 7.42
CA GLU A 207 5.84 -22.66 7.35
C GLU A 207 7.22 -22.44 7.98
N SER A 208 7.90 -21.33 7.64
CA SER A 208 9.26 -21.06 8.16
C SER A 208 9.28 -20.83 9.67
N LEU A 209 8.25 -20.18 10.21
CA LEU A 209 8.12 -19.95 11.65
C LEU A 209 7.42 -21.10 12.38
N LYS A 210 6.82 -22.05 11.63
CA LYS A 210 6.02 -23.16 12.17
C LYS A 210 4.90 -22.69 13.11
N ILE A 211 4.15 -21.68 12.68
CA ILE A 211 3.04 -21.08 13.45
C ILE A 211 1.72 -21.18 12.69
N CYS A 212 0.60 -21.09 13.42
CA CYS A 212 -0.75 -21.08 12.85
C CYS A 212 -1.03 -22.31 11.96
N SER A 213 -0.82 -23.52 12.51
CA SER A 213 -1.03 -24.81 11.81
C SER A 213 -2.40 -24.91 11.16
N ASP A 214 -3.42 -24.41 11.87
CA ASP A 214 -4.80 -24.48 11.42
C ASP A 214 -5.00 -23.61 10.17
N THR A 215 -4.43 -22.40 10.15
CA THR A 215 -4.42 -21.51 8.99
C THR A 215 -3.69 -22.15 7.80
N GLN A 216 -2.55 -22.82 8.03
CA GLN A 216 -1.84 -23.54 6.96
C GLN A 216 -2.72 -24.64 6.35
N GLY A 217 -3.44 -25.40 7.19
CA GLY A 217 -4.38 -26.43 6.77
C GLY A 217 -5.54 -25.86 5.95
N ILE A 218 -6.09 -24.70 6.37
CA ILE A 218 -7.14 -23.99 5.63
C ILE A 218 -6.63 -23.58 4.24
N ILE A 219 -5.48 -22.91 4.15
CA ILE A 219 -4.89 -22.46 2.88
C ILE A 219 -4.64 -23.65 1.96
N SER A 220 -4.02 -24.71 2.47
CA SER A 220 -3.73 -25.94 1.69
C SER A 220 -5.00 -26.60 1.15
N SER A 221 -6.08 -26.62 1.93
CA SER A 221 -7.37 -27.19 1.52
C SER A 221 -8.01 -26.36 0.41
N ILE A 222 -7.90 -25.02 0.49
CA ILE A 222 -8.36 -24.11 -0.56
C ILE A 222 -7.58 -24.37 -1.85
N ASP A 223 -6.25 -24.46 -1.78
CA ASP A 223 -5.41 -24.72 -2.94
C ASP A 223 -5.70 -26.04 -3.63
N LYS A 224 -5.92 -27.10 -2.84
CA LYS A 224 -6.34 -28.40 -3.37
C LYS A 224 -7.66 -28.29 -4.14
N THR A 225 -8.63 -27.56 -3.58
CA THR A 225 -9.93 -27.35 -4.24
C THR A 225 -9.78 -26.62 -5.58
N ILE A 226 -8.89 -25.62 -5.65
CA ILE A 226 -8.62 -24.88 -6.90
C ILE A 226 -7.92 -25.76 -7.93
N ALA A 227 -6.97 -26.60 -7.50
CA ALA A 227 -6.27 -27.52 -8.40
C ALA A 227 -7.22 -28.57 -8.98
N GLU A 228 -8.21 -29.04 -8.21
CA GLU A 228 -9.23 -29.98 -8.65
C GLU A 228 -10.30 -29.35 -9.55
N SER A 229 -10.60 -28.06 -9.38
CA SER A 229 -11.59 -27.34 -10.19
C SER A 229 -11.05 -26.78 -11.51
N SER A 230 -9.72 -26.73 -11.67
CA SER A 230 -9.10 -26.33 -12.93
C SER A 230 -9.38 -27.39 -14.01
N PRO A 231 -9.84 -27.01 -15.22
CA PRO A 231 -10.10 -27.98 -16.28
C PRO A 231 -8.82 -28.75 -16.59
N GLN A 232 -8.77 -30.03 -16.21
CA GLN A 232 -7.78 -30.95 -16.74
C GLN A 232 -8.01 -30.99 -18.25
N ASN A 233 -7.03 -30.56 -19.05
CA ASN A 233 -6.94 -31.07 -20.41
C ASN A 233 -6.88 -32.61 -20.31
N PRO A 234 -7.85 -33.37 -20.84
CA PRO A 234 -7.71 -34.81 -20.93
C PRO A 234 -6.77 -35.08 -22.10
N GLY A 235 -5.47 -35.06 -21.83
CA GLY A 235 -4.49 -35.02 -22.91
C GLY A 235 -3.06 -35.31 -22.50
N GLU A 236 -2.83 -36.22 -21.56
CA GLU A 236 -1.61 -37.04 -21.60
C GLU A 236 -1.92 -38.39 -20.98
N ILE A 237 -2.30 -39.32 -21.85
CA ILE A 237 -2.38 -40.74 -21.55
C ILE A 237 -1.00 -41.15 -21.04
N SER A 238 -0.97 -41.65 -19.81
CA SER A 238 0.10 -42.46 -19.24
C SER A 238 0.54 -43.54 -20.24
N SER A 239 1.57 -43.26 -21.03
CA SER A 239 2.36 -44.29 -21.70
C SER A 239 3.41 -44.77 -20.72
N GLN A 240 3.06 -45.85 -20.02
CA GLN A 240 3.97 -46.69 -19.27
C GLN A 240 4.98 -47.30 -20.27
N ALA A 241 6.08 -46.58 -20.54
CA ALA A 241 7.17 -47.07 -21.37
C ALA A 241 8.32 -47.52 -20.46
N THR A 242 8.29 -48.80 -20.08
CA THR A 242 9.43 -49.50 -19.49
C THR A 242 10.54 -49.57 -20.55
N THR A 243 11.61 -48.78 -20.40
CA THR A 243 12.82 -48.92 -21.23
C THR A 243 14.04 -49.11 -20.34
N ILE A 244 14.83 -50.08 -20.77
CA ILE A 244 15.85 -50.82 -20.05
C ILE A 244 17.08 -49.95 -19.76
N SER A 245 17.66 -50.23 -18.59
CA SER A 245 18.92 -49.75 -18.05
C SER A 245 20.11 -49.82 -19.02
N ALA A 246 20.87 -48.73 -19.10
CA ALA A 246 22.28 -48.73 -19.45
C ALA A 246 23.03 -47.70 -18.58
N THR A 247 23.90 -48.20 -17.71
CA THR A 247 24.86 -47.45 -16.92
C THR A 247 26.03 -47.00 -17.80
N SER A 248 26.51 -45.76 -17.64
CA SER A 248 27.87 -45.47 -17.15
C SER A 248 28.28 -44.00 -17.33
N PHE A 249 28.76 -43.43 -16.22
CA PHE A 249 29.83 -42.45 -16.07
C PHE A 249 30.01 -41.35 -17.14
N GLY A 250 29.49 -40.17 -16.83
CA GLY A 250 29.93 -38.89 -17.38
C GLY A 250 30.20 -37.92 -16.23
N THR A 251 31.48 -37.71 -15.97
CA THR A 251 32.11 -36.91 -14.92
C THR A 251 31.46 -35.57 -14.57
N ALA A 252 31.46 -35.32 -13.26
CA ALA A 252 31.37 -34.02 -12.60
C ALA A 252 32.21 -32.91 -13.28
N MET A 253 31.64 -32.23 -14.26
CA MET A 253 32.09 -30.90 -14.73
C MET A 253 30.87 -30.11 -15.23
N GLY A 254 29.94 -29.81 -14.33
CA GLY A 254 28.77 -28.98 -14.63
C GLY A 254 28.35 -28.05 -13.49
N VAL A 255 29.10 -28.02 -12.39
CA VAL A 255 28.74 -27.27 -11.17
C VAL A 255 29.43 -25.89 -11.10
N SER A 256 30.36 -25.56 -11.99
CA SER A 256 31.12 -24.29 -11.92
C SER A 256 30.61 -23.12 -12.77
N LEU A 257 29.54 -23.26 -13.56
CA LEU A 257 29.04 -22.14 -14.37
C LEU A 257 27.69 -21.55 -13.91
N LEU A 258 27.02 -22.16 -12.93
CA LEU A 258 25.82 -21.57 -12.31
C LEU A 258 26.17 -20.48 -11.28
N SER A 259 27.41 -20.41 -10.81
CA SER A 259 27.87 -19.40 -9.84
C SER A 259 28.05 -18.00 -10.42
N LEU A 260 28.03 -17.83 -11.75
CA LEU A 260 28.21 -16.53 -12.40
C LEU A 260 26.90 -15.81 -12.74
N PHE A 261 25.75 -16.48 -12.63
CA PHE A 261 24.44 -15.84 -12.86
C PHE A 261 23.80 -15.23 -11.61
N LEU A 262 24.34 -15.51 -10.41
CA LEU A 262 23.84 -14.91 -9.16
C LEU A 262 24.52 -13.57 -8.80
N TYR A 263 25.55 -13.14 -9.53
CA TYR A 263 26.24 -11.87 -9.26
C TYR A 263 25.44 -10.62 -9.67
N LYS A 264 24.41 -10.78 -10.52
CA LYS A 264 23.55 -9.66 -10.97
C LYS A 264 22.10 -9.75 -10.50
N VAL A 265 21.80 -10.70 -9.62
CA VAL A 265 20.55 -10.71 -8.88
C VAL A 265 20.81 -10.00 -7.56
N THR A 266 20.68 -8.68 -7.58
CA THR A 266 20.54 -7.88 -6.37
C THR A 266 19.49 -8.56 -5.50
N PRO A 267 19.81 -9.08 -4.31
CA PRO A 267 18.76 -9.54 -3.42
C PRO A 267 17.92 -8.30 -3.11
N ILE A 268 16.66 -8.30 -3.52
CA ILE A 268 15.64 -7.33 -3.10
C ILE A 268 15.31 -7.61 -1.62
N GLY A 269 16.35 -7.57 -0.79
CA GLY A 269 16.39 -7.90 0.63
C GLY A 269 16.99 -6.76 1.47
N SER A 270 17.03 -5.55 0.93
CA SER A 270 17.44 -4.33 1.66
C SER A 270 16.44 -3.18 1.45
N TRP A 271 15.17 -3.48 1.16
CA TRP A 271 14.10 -2.47 1.17
C TRP A 271 12.97 -2.80 2.14
N LEU A 272 13.31 -3.48 3.24
CA LEU A 272 12.55 -3.37 4.48
C LEU A 272 13.41 -2.54 5.42
N SER A 273 13.29 -1.22 5.28
CA SER A 273 13.90 -0.28 6.23
C SER A 273 13.48 -0.62 7.68
N PRO A 274 14.22 -0.18 8.71
CA PRO A 274 13.88 -0.40 10.12
C PRO A 274 12.55 0.22 10.57
N ARG A 275 11.76 0.80 9.66
CA ARG A 275 10.49 1.49 9.96
C ARG A 275 9.41 0.60 10.58
N ILE A 276 9.54 -0.73 10.51
CA ILE A 276 8.67 -1.65 11.26
C ILE A 276 8.84 -1.46 12.79
N GLY A 277 10.03 -1.04 13.26
CA GLY A 277 10.25 -0.66 14.64
C GLY A 277 9.50 0.62 15.06
N ASN A 278 9.35 1.58 14.14
CA ASN A 278 8.60 2.83 14.39
C ASN A 278 7.08 2.63 14.30
N LEU A 279 6.60 1.67 13.49
CA LEU A 279 5.21 1.21 13.51
C LEU A 279 4.82 0.67 14.89
N LYS A 280 5.71 -0.13 15.52
CA LYS A 280 5.53 -0.69 16.87
C LYS A 280 5.23 0.38 17.94
N LYS A 281 5.75 1.61 17.78
CA LYS A 281 5.51 2.72 18.72
C LYS A 281 4.27 3.55 18.37
N LYS A 282 3.88 3.62 17.09
CA LYS A 282 2.80 4.51 16.61
C LYS A 282 1.41 3.83 16.53
N THR A 283 1.34 2.54 16.23
CA THR A 283 0.04 1.81 16.20
C THR A 283 -0.46 1.38 17.58
N LEU A 284 0.44 1.28 18.56
CA LEU A 284 0.10 0.98 19.96
C LEU A 284 -0.06 2.23 20.84
N ASN A 285 0.18 3.42 20.30
CA ASN A 285 0.04 4.68 21.04
C ASN A 285 -0.87 5.68 20.30
N ILE A 286 -2.02 5.22 19.81
CA ILE A 286 -3.20 6.10 19.63
C ILE A 286 -3.78 6.39 21.03
N GLY A 287 -2.92 6.88 21.93
CA GLY A 287 -3.26 7.80 23.00
C GLY A 287 -2.90 9.16 22.44
N TYR A 288 -3.91 9.98 22.15
CA TYR A 288 -3.75 11.31 21.58
C TYR A 288 -2.77 12.14 22.42
N ASN A 289 -1.58 12.43 21.91
CA ASN A 289 -0.67 13.40 22.52
C ASN A 289 0.05 14.27 21.47
N GLU A 290 0.39 15.47 21.92
CA GLU A 290 0.70 16.76 21.27
C GLU A 290 1.79 16.80 20.17
N GLU A 291 2.51 15.72 19.88
CA GLU A 291 3.69 15.80 19.00
C GLU A 291 3.37 16.06 17.51
N ASN A 292 2.17 15.69 17.03
CA ASN A 292 1.82 15.79 15.61
C ASN A 292 1.43 17.21 15.15
N GLU A 293 1.15 18.13 16.09
CA GLU A 293 0.75 19.51 15.78
C GLU A 293 1.94 20.33 15.23
N SER A 294 3.17 19.97 15.65
CA SER A 294 4.41 20.62 15.21
C SER A 294 4.76 20.40 13.73
N LEU A 295 4.34 19.29 13.12
CA LEU A 295 4.71 18.92 11.75
C LEU A 295 4.00 19.77 10.68
N PHE A 296 2.89 20.42 11.03
CA PHE A 296 2.08 21.23 10.11
C PHE A 296 2.24 22.74 10.33
N GLN A 297 3.07 23.17 11.29
CA GLN A 297 3.29 24.60 11.61
C GLN A 297 4.47 25.25 10.87
N TYR A 298 5.05 24.62 9.85
CA TYR A 298 6.08 25.31 9.05
C TYR A 298 5.41 26.30 8.09
N SER A 299 5.17 27.51 8.58
CA SER A 299 4.91 28.66 7.72
C SER A 299 6.12 28.87 6.83
N GLU A 300 5.86 29.01 5.54
CA GLU A 300 6.85 29.37 4.52
C GLU A 300 7.35 30.78 4.87
N SER A 301 8.51 30.86 5.54
CA SER A 301 9.14 32.15 5.79
C SER A 301 9.71 32.65 4.47
N ALA A 302 9.09 33.72 3.98
CA ALA A 302 9.63 34.56 2.92
C ALA A 302 11.12 34.86 3.15
N GLU A 303 11.87 34.90 2.05
CA GLU A 303 13.27 35.35 1.99
C GLU A 303 13.53 36.53 2.93
N SER A 304 14.28 36.29 3.99
CA SER A 304 14.90 37.35 4.78
C SER A 304 16.36 36.98 4.99
N ASN A 305 17.23 37.88 4.54
CA ASN A 305 18.68 37.75 4.56
C ASN A 305 19.18 37.36 5.96
N TYR A 306 19.77 36.17 6.08
CA TYR A 306 20.39 35.72 7.31
C TYR A 306 21.83 36.24 7.38
N THR A 307 22.04 37.31 8.15
CA THR A 307 23.38 37.67 8.63
C THR A 307 23.76 36.75 9.78
N ASN A 308 24.89 36.07 9.59
CA ASN A 308 25.49 35.07 10.47
C ASN A 308 25.72 35.61 11.90
N GLY A 309 25.11 34.97 12.90
CA GLY A 309 25.39 35.21 14.32
C GLY A 309 25.60 33.87 15.01
N ASP A 310 26.86 33.56 15.34
CA ASP A 310 27.26 32.32 16.01
C ASP A 310 26.72 32.27 17.44
N TYR A 311 25.89 31.28 17.74
CA TYR A 311 25.51 30.94 19.11
C TYR A 311 26.15 29.61 19.51
N ASN A 312 27.13 29.67 20.41
CA ASN A 312 27.72 28.52 21.08
C ASN A 312 26.87 28.14 22.29
N ILE A 313 26.33 26.91 22.33
CA ILE A 313 25.71 26.33 23.52
C ILE A 313 26.63 25.23 24.05
N ALA A 314 27.15 25.43 25.28
CA ALA A 314 27.92 24.43 26.00
C ALA A 314 26.99 23.50 26.79
N TYR A 315 27.17 22.18 26.63
CA TYR A 315 26.47 21.16 27.41
C TYR A 315 27.27 20.82 28.67
N ASN A 316 26.67 21.01 29.85
CA ASN A 316 27.16 20.44 31.10
C ASN A 316 26.35 19.17 31.42
N ILE A 317 27.04 18.03 31.53
CA ILE A 317 26.47 16.76 32.00
C ILE A 317 26.81 16.63 33.48
N VAL A 318 25.79 16.65 34.34
CA VAL A 318 25.91 16.32 35.77
C VAL A 318 25.75 14.80 35.92
N GLY A 319 26.80 14.13 36.38
CA GLY A 319 26.74 12.74 36.82
C GLY A 319 26.41 12.68 38.31
N ASN A 320 25.36 11.94 38.68
CA ASN A 320 25.12 11.55 40.06
C ASN A 320 25.80 10.21 40.32
N SER A 321 26.67 10.21 41.33
CA SER A 321 27.17 9.03 42.06
C SER A 321 26.17 8.56 43.11
#